data_AF-X1L689-F1
#
_entry.id   AF-X1L689-F1
#
_cell.length_a   1.000
_cell.length_b   1.000
_cell.length_c   1.000
_cell.angle_alpha   90.00
_cell.angle_beta   90.00
_cell.angle_gamma   90.00
#
_symmetry.space_group_name_H-M   'P 1'
#
loop_
_entity.id
_entity.type
_entity.pdbx_description
1 polymer ?
#
loop_
_entity_poly.entity_id
_entity_poly.type
_entity_poly.pdbx_seq_one_letter_code
_entity_poly.pdbx_strand_id
1 'polypeptide(L)' 'LSLFVEVEGRIVDTNATYRDGSKITIMEMDFGRLLEDEGTFQRLLTVNPQSIEETKKLAKGSPGIKVEPADEVQVRFR' A
#
# COMPACT_ATOMS: atom_id res chain seq x y z
N LEU A 1 2.55 -8.23 5.09
CA LEU A 1 1.96 -7.25 6.02
C LEU A 1 0.94 -6.42 5.26
N SER A 2 -0.23 -6.13 5.83
CA SER A 2 -1.23 -5.28 5.15
C SER A 2 -1.92 -4.34 6.14
N LEU A 3 -2.06 -3.07 5.74
CA LEU A 3 -2.90 -2.07 6.38
C LEU A 3 -3.94 -1.60 5.35
N PHE A 4 -5.20 -1.67 5.76
CA PHE A 4 -6.32 -1.29 4.91
C PHE A 4 -7.42 -0.65 5.74
N VAL A 5 -8.28 0.11 5.05
CA VAL A 5 -9.53 0.61 5.59
C VAL A 5 -10.65 -0.17 4.91
N GLU A 6 -11.52 -0.77 5.71
CA GLU A 6 -12.74 -1.41 5.21
C GLU A 6 -13.93 -0.55 5.60
N VAL A 7 -14.73 -0.20 4.60
CA VAL A 7 -15.90 0.66 4.79
C VAL A 7 -17.14 -0.19 4.95
N GLU A 8 -17.89 0.02 6.03
CA GLU A 8 -19.19 -0.62 6.22
C GLU A 8 -20.19 -0.11 5.16
N GLY A 9 -20.64 -1.02 4.30
CA GLY A 9 -21.49 -0.70 3.15
C GLY A 9 -20.75 -0.85 1.84
N ARG A 10 -21.19 -0.14 0.80
CA ARG A 10 -20.60 -0.20 -0.55
C ARG A 10 -19.99 1.14 -0.93
N ILE A 11 -18.69 1.11 -1.28
CA ILE A 11 -18.02 2.27 -1.89
C ILE A 11 -18.67 2.57 -3.25
N VAL A 12 -19.24 3.77 -3.37
CA VAL A 12 -19.85 4.32 -4.58
C VAL A 12 -18.81 5.06 -5.42
N ASP A 13 -17.89 5.77 -4.76
CA ASP A 13 -16.87 6.59 -5.41
C ASP A 13 -15.65 6.75 -4.50
N THR A 14 -14.45 6.77 -5.07
CA THR A 14 -13.19 7.00 -4.35
C THR A 14 -12.05 7.35 -5.29
N ASN A 15 -11.08 8.12 -4.81
CA ASN A 15 -9.82 8.40 -5.48
C ASN A 15 -8.69 7.40 -5.13
N ALA A 16 -8.97 6.35 -4.34
CA ALA A 16 -7.98 5.34 -4.00
C ALA A 16 -7.52 4.53 -5.22
N THR A 17 -6.22 4.30 -5.32
CA THR A 17 -5.58 3.50 -6.38
C THR A 17 -5.82 2.01 -6.17
N TYR A 18 -5.75 1.54 -4.91
CA TYR A 18 -5.87 0.12 -4.58
C TYR A 18 -7.17 -0.16 -3.84
N ARG A 19 -8.15 -0.70 -4.57
CA ARG A 19 -9.47 -1.04 -4.05
C ARG A 19 -9.86 -2.47 -4.41
N ASP A 20 -10.42 -3.16 -3.43
CA ASP A 20 -11.10 -4.44 -3.63
C ASP A 20 -12.44 -4.42 -2.88
N GLY A 21 -13.55 -4.36 -3.62
CA GLY A 21 -14.89 -4.23 -3.04
C GLY A 21 -15.05 -2.96 -2.19
N SER A 22 -15.19 -3.14 -0.87
CA SER A 22 -15.29 -2.07 0.14
C SER A 22 -14.00 -1.86 0.94
N LYS A 23 -12.93 -2.57 0.56
CA LYS A 23 -11.60 -2.47 1.16
C LYS A 23 -10.71 -1.56 0.32
N ILE A 24 -10.06 -0.62 0.98
CA ILE A 24 -9.04 0.26 0.40
C ILE A 24 -7.71 -0.09 1.05
N THR A 25 -6.72 -0.44 0.25
CA THR A 25 -5.38 -0.74 0.73
C THR A 25 -4.59 0.55 0.87
N ILE A 26 -4.19 0.87 2.11
CA ILE A 26 -3.28 1.98 2.38
C ILE A 26 -1.84 1.53 2.15
N MET A 27 -1.50 0.32 2.63
CA MET A 27 -0.18 -0.27 2.47
C MET A 27 -0.27 -1.79 2.46
N GLU A 28 0.51 -2.43 1.59
CA GLU A 28 0.66 -3.88 1.54
C GLU A 28 2.10 -4.22 1.16
N MET A 29 2.71 -5.14 1.91
CA MET A 29 4.02 -5.70 1.63
C MET A 29 3.88 -7.21 1.49
N ASP A 30 4.25 -7.71 0.31
CA ASP A 30 4.37 -9.12 -0.02
C ASP A 30 5.85 -9.51 0.06
N PHE A 31 6.22 -10.16 1.17
CA PHE A 31 7.59 -10.61 1.38
C PHE A 31 8.03 -11.70 0.41
N GLY A 32 7.11 -12.51 -0.12
CA GLY A 32 7.45 -13.52 -1.12
C GLY A 32 7.96 -12.87 -2.40
N ARG A 33 7.21 -11.89 -2.91
CA ARG A 33 7.63 -11.09 -4.07
C ARG A 33 8.85 -10.21 -3.83
N LEU A 34 9.02 -9.72 -2.60
CA LEU A 34 10.23 -8.97 -2.26
C LEU A 34 11.48 -9.84 -2.25
N LEU A 35 11.38 -11.12 -1.86
CA LEU A 35 12.52 -12.05 -1.92
C LEU A 35 12.92 -12.39 -3.36
N GLU A 36 12.00 -12.28 -4.32
CA GLU A 36 12.31 -12.38 -5.76
C GLU A 36 13.13 -11.17 -6.27
N ASP A 37 13.12 -10.05 -5.53
CA ASP A 37 13.93 -8.86 -5.77
C ASP A 37 14.83 -8.57 -4.55
N GLU A 38 15.91 -9.36 -4.44
CA GLU A 38 16.90 -9.26 -3.36
C GLU A 38 17.39 -7.82 -3.13
N GLY A 39 17.55 -7.03 -4.21
CA GLY A 39 18.01 -5.65 -4.12
C GLY A 39 17.01 -4.73 -3.42
N THR A 40 15.71 -4.93 -3.65
CA THR A 40 14.67 -4.19 -2.94
C THR A 40 14.48 -4.68 -1.51
N PHE A 41 14.56 -5.99 -1.27
CA PHE A 41 14.50 -6.55 0.08
C PHE A 41 15.64 -6.03 0.98
N GLN A 42 16.88 -6.02 0.48
CA GLN A 42 18.03 -5.47 1.22
C GLN A 42 17.86 -3.98 1.52
N ARG A 43 17.32 -3.20 0.56
CA ARG A 43 17.00 -1.77 0.78
C ARG A 43 15.94 -1.57 1.86
N LEU A 44 14.90 -2.41 1.89
CA LEU A 44 13.88 -2.36 2.94
C LEU A 44 14.48 -2.61 4.32
N LEU A 45 15.34 -3.62 4.47
CA LEU A 45 16.02 -3.92 5.73
C LEU A 45 16.98 -2.81 6.17
N THR A 46 17.68 -2.20 5.21
CA THR A 46 18.67 -1.14 5.49
C THR A 46 17.99 0.17 5.88
N VAL A 47 16.94 0.56 5.15
CA VAL A 47 16.19 1.81 5.41
C VAL A 47 15.31 1.67 6.65
N ASN A 48 14.80 0.47 6.93
CA ASN A 48 13.88 0.16 8.03
C ASN A 48 12.84 1.28 8.23
N PRO A 49 12.01 1.55 7.22
CA PRO A 49 11.13 2.71 7.21
C PRO A 49 10.23 2.72 8.44
N GLN A 50 10.18 3.86 9.12
CA GLN A 50 9.37 4.06 10.33
C GLN A 50 8.06 4.78 10.01
N SER A 51 7.84 5.16 8.75
CA SER A 51 6.66 5.90 8.30
C SER A 51 6.13 5.45 6.94
N ILE A 52 4.87 5.79 6.67
CA ILE A 52 4.21 5.54 5.38
C ILE A 52 4.92 6.30 4.25
N GLU A 53 5.37 7.54 4.50
CA GLU A 53 6.07 8.35 3.50
C GLU A 53 7.42 7.76 3.07
N GLU A 54 8.19 7.21 4.01
CA GLU A 54 9.42 6.49 3.69
C GLU A 54 9.11 5.21 2.89
N THR A 55 8.01 4.54 3.23
CA THR A 55 7.57 3.34 2.51
C THR A 55 7.12 3.67 1.09
N LYS A 56 6.42 4.80 0.85
CA LYS A 56 6.04 5.28 -0.50
C LYS A 56 7.25 5.43 -1.41
N LYS A 57 8.38 5.92 -0.89
CA LYS A 57 9.62 6.09 -1.68
C LYS A 57 10.21 4.75 -2.12
N LEU A 58 10.10 3.72 -1.27
CA LEU A 58 10.56 2.36 -1.58
C LEU A 58 9.61 1.61 -2.51
N ALA A 59 8.31 1.92 -2.46
CA ALA A 59 7.30 1.30 -3.31
C ALA A 59 7.46 1.65 -4.80
N LYS A 60 8.03 2.82 -5.12
CA LYS A 60 8.31 3.23 -6.50
C LYS A 60 9.30 2.28 -7.16
N GLY A 61 8.78 1.34 -7.95
CA GLY A 61 9.57 0.36 -8.71
C GLY A 61 9.71 -1.01 -8.05
N SER A 62 8.99 -1.30 -6.96
CA SER A 62 9.01 -2.60 -6.29
C SER A 62 7.71 -3.39 -6.52
N PRO A 63 7.73 -4.57 -7.17
CA PRO A 63 6.54 -5.38 -7.39
C PRO A 63 5.98 -6.04 -6.11
N GLY A 64 6.67 -5.91 -4.97
CA GLY A 64 6.27 -6.48 -3.67
C GLY A 64 5.77 -5.47 -2.64
N ILE A 65 5.73 -4.17 -2.95
CA ILE A 65 5.23 -3.12 -2.04
C ILE A 65 4.17 -2.30 -2.76
N LYS A 66 2.96 -2.25 -2.19
CA LYS A 66 1.91 -1.31 -2.58
C LYS A 66 1.75 -0.28 -1.46
N VAL A 67 1.71 0.98 -1.83
CA VAL A 67 1.31 2.08 -0.94
C VAL A 67 0.40 3.00 -1.71
N GLU A 68 -0.73 3.36 -1.13
CA GLU A 68 -1.64 4.34 -1.72
C GLU A 68 -0.88 5.64 -2.01
N PRO A 69 -0.74 6.06 -3.29
CA PRO A 69 0.02 7.25 -3.65
C PRO A 69 -0.68 8.55 -3.24
N ALA A 70 -2.00 8.56 -3.10
CA ALA A 70 -2.73 9.75 -2.66
C ALA A 70 -2.39 10.07 -1.19
N ASP A 71 -2.13 11.34 -0.90
CA ASP A 71 -1.93 11.80 0.48
C ASP A 71 -3.24 11.81 1.28
N GLU A 72 -4.36 12.01 0.59
CA GLU A 72 -5.71 11.94 1.15
C GLU A 72 -6.60 11.04 0.28
N VAL A 73 -7.23 10.07 0.93
CA VAL A 73 -8.23 9.20 0.30
C VAL A 73 -9.62 9.67 0.68
N GLN A 74 -10.41 10.00 -0.33
CA GLN A 74 -11.81 10.37 -0.19
C GLN A 74 -12.70 9.20 -0.60
N VAL A 75 -13.74 8.94 0.20
CA VAL A 75 -14.65 7.81 -0.01
C VAL A 75 -16.09 8.25 0.14
N ARG A 76 -16.90 7.98 -0.88
CA ARG A 76 -18.36 8.07 -0.82
C ARG A 76 -18.92 6.66 -0.75
N PHE A 77 -19.71 6.36 0.28
CA PHE A 77 -20.28 5.03 0.52
C PHE A 77 -21.77 5.11 0.90
N ARG A 78 -22.45 3.96 0.85
CA ARG A 78 -23.88 3.81 1.18
C ARG A 78 -24.14 2.43 1.80
#